data_AF-A0A969XJ97-F1
#
_entry.id   AF-A0A969XJ97-F1
#
_cell.length_a   1.000
_cell.length_b   1.000
_cell.length_c   1.000
_cell.angle_alpha   90.00
_cell.angle_beta   90.00
_cell.angle_gamma   90.00
#
_symmetry.space_group_name_H-M   'P 1'
#
loop_
_entity.id
_entity.type
_entity.pdbx_description
1 polymer ?
#
loop_
_entity_poly.entity_id
_entity_poly.type
_entity_poly.pdbx_seq_one_letter_code
_entity_poly.pdbx_strand_id
1 'polypeptide(L)'
;MRIVIIGNSATAVGAVDGVREHDQAAEIVVISEEPHGIYSRPMLDHYLSGAVGASRLSYRPATYYARHNVQPLLSRRVTAIRPVEHEVKTADGAVIPYDRLLLATGGAPIVPPIPGMEGEGVFTFSRLDDAQALLRHLQDREVRRAVVLGGGMIGIKVTDALARRGIGVTMVELAPRILNAALDETASRMMTQVLAGESVEVLTGNTISEVLRSQGRMVGVRTEDGRVVSCEALVFGIGVRPNASLAAEAGITVQRGVVVDEYMRTSAPDVYAAGDVAEAYDLVVDMNRTVAIWPNAYRQGAIAG
;
A
#
# COMPACT_ATOMS: atom_id res chain seq x y z
N MET A 1 5.13 -14.73 27.10
CA MET A 1 4.28 -13.67 26.53
C MET A 1 4.03 -13.99 25.06
N ARG A 2 2.79 -13.89 24.59
CA ARG A 2 2.39 -14.05 23.20
C ARG A 2 2.03 -12.69 22.60
N ILE A 3 2.72 -12.34 21.53
CA ILE A 3 2.50 -11.11 20.77
C ILE A 3 1.85 -11.48 19.43
N VAL A 4 0.70 -10.88 19.13
CA VAL A 4 0.05 -11.03 17.83
C VAL A 4 0.26 -9.76 17.03
N ILE A 5 0.71 -9.88 15.78
CA ILE A 5 0.91 -8.78 14.84
C ILE A 5 -0.02 -8.99 13.64
N ILE A 6 -0.91 -8.04 13.35
CA ILE A 6 -1.80 -8.09 12.19
C ILE A 6 -1.18 -7.29 11.05
N GLY A 7 -0.64 -7.97 10.04
CA GLY A 7 0.10 -7.41 8.92
C GLY A 7 1.53 -7.97 8.86
N ASN A 8 2.08 -8.11 7.65
CA ASN A 8 3.37 -8.78 7.39
C ASN A 8 4.30 -7.96 6.47
N SER A 9 4.35 -6.64 6.69
CA SER A 9 5.19 -5.71 5.91
C SER A 9 6.29 -5.11 6.80
N ALA A 10 6.88 -4.00 6.39
CA ALA A 10 7.97 -3.29 7.10
C ALA A 10 7.71 -3.10 8.59
N THR A 11 6.48 -2.71 8.97
CA THR A 11 6.09 -2.54 10.38
C THR A 11 6.25 -3.83 11.19
N ALA A 12 5.80 -4.96 10.66
CA ALA A 12 5.90 -6.24 11.36
C ALA A 12 7.35 -6.70 11.50
N VAL A 13 8.18 -6.45 10.48
CA VAL A 13 9.62 -6.71 10.57
C VAL A 13 10.26 -5.83 11.66
N GLY A 14 9.95 -4.53 11.67
CA GLY A 14 10.42 -3.62 12.71
C GLY A 14 10.02 -4.08 14.11
N ALA A 15 8.76 -4.46 14.31
CA ALA A 15 8.27 -4.95 15.59
C ALA A 15 8.91 -6.27 16.02
N VAL A 16 9.10 -7.22 15.10
CA VAL A 16 9.82 -8.47 15.41
C VAL A 16 11.26 -8.19 15.80
N ASP A 17 11.94 -7.29 15.09
CA ASP A 17 13.32 -6.89 15.41
C ASP A 17 13.37 -6.23 16.80
N GLY A 18 12.50 -5.25 17.07
CA GLY A 18 12.40 -4.54 18.36
C GLY A 18 12.11 -5.48 19.55
N VAL A 19 11.10 -6.34 19.42
CA VAL A 19 10.79 -7.35 20.46
C VAL A 19 12.03 -8.20 20.75
N ARG A 20 12.77 -8.62 19.72
CA ARG A 20 13.93 -9.50 19.90
C ARG A 20 15.13 -8.78 20.53
N GLU A 21 15.20 -7.46 20.51
CA GLU A 21 16.21 -6.74 21.29
C GLU A 21 15.97 -6.87 22.81
N HIS A 22 14.74 -7.15 23.24
CA HIS A 22 14.35 -7.17 24.65
C HIS A 22 13.88 -8.54 25.18
N ASP A 23 13.21 -9.34 24.36
CA ASP A 23 12.67 -10.65 24.73
C ASP A 23 12.87 -11.68 23.61
N GLN A 24 13.85 -12.57 23.83
CA GLN A 24 14.18 -13.67 22.92
C GLN A 24 13.19 -14.85 23.02
N ALA A 25 12.41 -14.94 24.12
CA ALA A 25 11.52 -16.05 24.42
C ALA A 25 10.06 -15.78 24.07
N ALA A 26 9.66 -14.52 23.89
CA ALA A 26 8.30 -14.15 23.49
C ALA A 26 7.85 -14.93 22.26
N GLU A 27 6.65 -15.49 22.31
CA GLU A 27 6.01 -16.11 21.16
C GLU A 27 5.43 -15.01 20.27
N ILE A 28 5.79 -14.98 18.98
CA ILE A 28 5.27 -13.99 18.05
C ILE A 28 4.46 -14.69 16.96
N VAL A 29 3.21 -14.28 16.80
CA VAL A 29 2.33 -14.73 15.72
C VAL A 29 2.08 -13.56 14.77
N VAL A 30 2.50 -13.69 13.51
CA VAL A 30 2.23 -12.69 12.47
C VAL A 30 1.10 -13.21 11.61
N ILE A 31 -0.01 -12.46 11.51
CA ILE A 31 -1.17 -12.82 10.72
C ILE A 31 -1.25 -11.90 9.50
N SER A 32 -1.38 -12.46 8.30
CA SER A 32 -1.53 -11.67 7.08
C SER A 32 -2.52 -12.30 6.12
N GLU A 33 -3.33 -11.46 5.49
CA GLU A 33 -4.23 -11.89 4.43
C GLU A 33 -3.49 -12.21 3.12
N GLU A 34 -2.31 -11.64 2.90
CA GLU A 34 -1.51 -11.93 1.72
C GLU A 34 -0.90 -13.34 1.84
N PRO A 35 -0.81 -14.10 0.73
CA PRO A 35 -0.18 -15.42 0.71
C PRO A 35 1.35 -15.36 0.73
N HIS A 36 1.93 -14.16 0.76
CA HIS A 36 3.36 -13.93 0.55
C HIS A 36 4.11 -13.73 1.86
N GLY A 37 5.35 -14.23 1.91
CA GLY A 37 6.32 -13.87 2.94
C GLY A 37 6.78 -12.41 2.81
N ILE A 38 7.77 -12.01 3.60
CA ILE A 38 8.28 -10.62 3.58
C ILE A 38 8.83 -10.25 2.20
N TYR A 39 8.30 -9.16 1.64
CA TYR A 39 8.75 -8.57 0.38
C TYR A 39 8.76 -7.03 0.44
N SER A 40 9.58 -6.42 -0.43
CA SER A 40 9.72 -4.98 -0.53
C SER A 40 8.68 -4.41 -1.49
N ARG A 41 7.64 -3.77 -0.93
CA ARG A 41 6.65 -3.02 -1.73
C ARG A 41 7.28 -1.88 -2.53
N PRO A 42 8.32 -1.17 -2.02
CA PRO A 42 9.07 -0.20 -2.82
C PRO A 42 9.78 -0.76 -4.04
N MET A 43 9.92 -2.09 -4.20
CA MET A 43 10.56 -2.70 -5.37
C MET A 43 9.57 -3.17 -6.45
N LEU A 44 8.25 -2.99 -6.24
CA LEU A 44 7.23 -3.53 -7.14
C LEU A 44 7.30 -2.94 -8.57
N ASP A 45 7.72 -1.69 -8.73
CA ASP A 45 7.96 -1.03 -10.02
C ASP A 45 9.16 -1.60 -10.78
N HIS A 46 10.24 -1.95 -10.07
CA HIS A 46 11.36 -2.67 -10.67
C HIS A 46 10.97 -4.08 -11.10
N TYR A 47 10.09 -4.74 -10.34
CA TYR A 47 9.51 -6.01 -10.76
C TYR A 47 8.58 -5.84 -11.96
N LEU A 48 7.69 -4.85 -11.91
CA LEU A 48 6.77 -4.57 -12.99
C LEU A 48 7.54 -4.25 -14.27
N SER A 49 8.58 -3.42 -14.26
CA SER A 49 9.41 -3.11 -15.44
C SER A 49 10.22 -4.30 -15.97
N GLY A 50 10.41 -5.35 -15.17
CA GLY A 50 11.26 -6.49 -15.49
C GLY A 50 12.75 -6.28 -15.14
N ALA A 51 13.11 -5.17 -14.49
CA ALA A 51 14.46 -4.92 -14.01
C ALA A 51 14.91 -5.92 -12.92
N VAL A 52 13.95 -6.45 -12.15
CA VAL A 52 14.19 -7.53 -11.18
C VAL A 52 13.14 -8.63 -11.27
N GLY A 53 13.54 -9.87 -11.01
CA GLY A 53 12.60 -10.99 -10.85
C GLY A 53 11.96 -11.02 -9.46
N ALA A 54 10.88 -11.79 -9.30
CA ALA A 54 10.16 -11.93 -8.03
C ALA A 54 11.05 -12.38 -6.86
N SER A 55 12.07 -13.20 -7.12
CA SER A 55 13.04 -13.67 -6.12
C SER A 55 13.85 -12.53 -5.46
N ARG A 56 13.96 -11.37 -6.10
CA ARG A 56 14.68 -10.19 -5.61
C ARG A 56 13.79 -9.22 -4.83
N LEU A 57 12.49 -9.51 -4.72
CA LEU A 57 11.56 -8.69 -3.93
C LEU A 57 11.71 -8.94 -2.43
N SER A 58 12.13 -10.14 -2.02
CA SER A 58 12.35 -10.43 -0.61
C SER A 58 13.64 -9.76 -0.13
N TYR A 59 13.54 -8.99 0.95
CA TYR A 59 14.67 -8.30 1.59
C TYR A 59 15.07 -8.93 2.93
N ARG A 60 14.41 -10.03 3.31
CA ARG A 60 14.75 -10.89 4.45
C ARG A 60 14.95 -12.32 3.96
N PRO A 61 15.86 -13.11 4.56
CA PRO A 61 16.03 -14.50 4.17
C PRO A 61 14.76 -15.31 4.50
N ALA A 62 14.52 -16.39 3.76
CA ALA A 62 13.38 -17.30 4.02
C ALA A 62 13.39 -17.87 5.45
N THR A 63 14.56 -17.96 6.07
CA THR A 63 14.75 -18.41 7.46
C THR A 63 14.40 -17.35 8.51
N TYR A 64 14.01 -16.14 8.12
CA TYR A 64 13.78 -15.02 9.05
C TYR A 64 12.78 -15.40 10.15
N TYR A 65 11.61 -15.93 9.79
CA TYR A 65 10.60 -16.31 10.77
C TYR A 65 11.11 -17.36 11.76
N ALA A 66 11.76 -18.42 11.26
CA ALA A 66 12.30 -19.49 12.11
C ALA A 66 13.41 -18.97 13.05
N ARG A 67 14.31 -18.12 12.55
CA ARG A 67 15.40 -17.55 13.35
C ARG A 67 14.90 -16.64 14.48
N HIS A 68 13.76 -15.97 14.26
CA HIS A 68 13.16 -15.09 15.24
C HIS A 68 11.99 -15.74 16.00
N ASN A 69 11.82 -17.07 15.94
CA ASN A 69 10.71 -17.77 16.59
C ASN A 69 9.34 -17.11 16.32
N VAL A 70 9.08 -16.80 15.04
CA VAL A 70 7.83 -16.21 14.56
C VAL A 70 7.02 -17.29 13.87
N GLN A 71 5.72 -17.37 14.21
CA GLN A 71 4.74 -18.16 13.48
C GLN A 71 4.01 -17.28 12.45
N PRO A 72 4.31 -17.38 11.15
CA PRO A 72 3.55 -16.67 10.12
C PRO A 72 2.26 -17.45 9.78
N LEU A 73 1.12 -16.82 10.00
CA LEU A 73 -0.20 -17.25 9.55
C LEU A 73 -0.60 -16.42 8.31
N LEU A 74 -0.07 -16.83 7.16
CA LEU A 74 -0.34 -16.20 5.85
C LEU A 74 -1.68 -16.66 5.27
N SER A 75 -2.19 -15.96 4.27
CA SER A 75 -3.51 -16.21 3.66
C SER A 75 -4.67 -16.23 4.68
N ARG A 76 -4.50 -15.54 5.81
CA ARG A 76 -5.46 -15.52 6.92
C ARG A 76 -5.85 -14.09 7.25
N ARG A 77 -7.09 -13.74 6.93
CA ARG A 77 -7.66 -12.43 7.23
C ARG A 77 -8.18 -12.40 8.66
N VAL A 78 -7.77 -11.39 9.44
CA VAL A 78 -8.42 -11.03 10.71
C VAL A 78 -9.72 -10.28 10.41
N THR A 79 -10.80 -10.65 11.08
CA THR A 79 -12.14 -10.09 10.87
C THR A 79 -12.68 -9.37 12.10
N ALA A 80 -12.14 -9.63 13.29
CA ALA A 80 -12.49 -8.87 14.48
C ALA A 80 -11.36 -8.87 15.51
N ILE A 81 -11.28 -7.80 16.30
CA ILE A 81 -10.45 -7.70 17.49
C ILE A 81 -11.38 -7.62 18.70
N ARG A 82 -11.04 -8.35 19.76
CA ARG A 82 -11.75 -8.36 21.03
C ARG A 82 -10.78 -7.95 22.15
N PRO A 83 -10.71 -6.65 22.46
CA PRO A 83 -9.74 -6.14 23.44
C PRO A 83 -9.99 -6.65 24.86
N VAL A 84 -11.25 -6.84 25.27
CA VAL A 84 -11.59 -7.31 26.62
C VAL A 84 -11.11 -8.75 26.83
N GLU A 85 -11.38 -9.63 25.87
CA GLU A 85 -11.00 -11.04 25.90
C GLU A 85 -9.55 -11.29 25.49
N HIS A 86 -8.84 -10.27 25.01
CA HIS A 86 -7.48 -10.38 24.46
C HIS A 86 -7.37 -11.40 23.32
N GLU A 87 -8.29 -11.32 22.36
CA GLU A 87 -8.37 -12.26 21.25
C GLU A 87 -8.59 -11.57 19.90
N VAL A 88 -8.10 -12.20 18.83
CA VAL A 88 -8.46 -11.86 17.45
C VAL A 88 -9.21 -13.01 16.79
N LYS A 89 -10.18 -12.68 15.94
CA LYS A 89 -10.94 -13.64 15.14
C LYS A 89 -10.49 -13.58 13.69
N THR A 90 -10.38 -14.73 13.05
CA THR A 90 -10.01 -14.83 11.63
C THR A 90 -11.19 -15.32 10.79
N ALA A 91 -11.13 -15.07 9.48
CA ALA A 91 -12.20 -15.39 8.53
C ALA A 91 -12.52 -16.89 8.45
N ASP A 92 -11.55 -17.75 8.76
CA ASP A 92 -11.72 -19.21 8.86
C ASP A 92 -12.30 -19.66 10.22
N GLY A 93 -12.72 -18.72 11.07
CA GLY A 93 -13.36 -18.97 12.35
C GLY A 93 -12.41 -19.23 13.52
N ALA A 94 -11.09 -19.21 13.29
CA ALA A 94 -10.13 -19.38 14.38
C ALA A 94 -10.15 -18.18 15.33
N VAL A 95 -9.86 -18.48 16.60
CA VAL A 95 -9.69 -17.50 17.68
C VAL A 95 -8.25 -17.60 18.16
N ILE A 96 -7.54 -16.49 18.15
CA ILE A 96 -6.12 -16.44 18.50
C ILE A 96 -5.98 -15.49 19.70
N PRO A 97 -5.62 -15.99 20.89
CA PRO A 97 -5.38 -15.16 22.06
C PRO A 97 -4.04 -14.43 21.95
N TYR A 98 -3.92 -13.30 22.63
CA TYR A 98 -2.69 -12.51 22.73
C TYR A 98 -2.48 -11.99 24.15
N ASP A 99 -1.24 -11.73 24.53
CA ASP A 99 -0.91 -10.86 25.67
C ASP A 99 -0.70 -9.42 25.20
N ARG A 100 -0.21 -9.24 23.96
CA ARG A 100 -0.03 -7.93 23.30
C ARG A 100 -0.44 -8.03 21.84
N LEU A 101 -1.13 -7.01 21.33
CA LEU A 101 -1.58 -6.93 19.95
C LEU A 101 -0.99 -5.72 19.23
N LEU A 102 -0.39 -5.91 18.06
CA LEU A 102 0.04 -4.83 17.18
C LEU A 102 -0.78 -4.81 15.89
N LEU A 103 -1.41 -3.66 15.63
CA LEU A 103 -2.06 -3.35 14.35
C LEU A 103 -1.04 -2.79 13.37
N ALA A 104 -0.62 -3.62 12.42
CA ALA A 104 0.29 -3.30 11.34
C ALA A 104 -0.41 -3.45 9.96
N THR A 105 -1.70 -3.11 9.90
CA THR A 105 -2.60 -3.36 8.76
C THR A 105 -2.33 -2.46 7.55
N GLY A 106 -1.45 -1.46 7.70
CA GLY A 106 -1.03 -0.57 6.63
C GLY A 106 -2.17 0.28 6.05
N GLY A 107 -2.12 0.54 4.74
CA GLY A 107 -3.17 1.25 4.01
C GLY A 107 -3.65 0.51 2.77
N ALA A 108 -4.81 0.91 2.26
CA ALA A 108 -5.38 0.45 1.00
C ALA A 108 -5.37 1.58 -0.04
N PRO A 109 -5.15 1.28 -1.33
CA PRO A 109 -5.29 2.26 -2.41
C PRO A 109 -6.65 2.96 -2.39
N ILE A 110 -6.65 4.26 -2.64
CA ILE A 110 -7.89 5.00 -2.83
C ILE A 110 -8.37 4.75 -4.26
N VAL A 111 -9.57 4.20 -4.39
CA VAL A 111 -10.26 3.98 -5.67
C VAL A 111 -11.63 4.66 -5.59
N PRO A 112 -11.82 5.82 -6.24
CA PRO A 112 -13.10 6.50 -6.28
C PRO A 112 -14.08 5.72 -7.16
N PRO A 113 -15.40 5.81 -6.89
CA PRO A 113 -16.39 5.23 -7.79
C PRO A 113 -16.37 5.98 -9.12
N ILE A 114 -16.08 5.28 -10.21
CA ILE A 114 -16.12 5.80 -11.58
C ILE A 114 -17.00 4.85 -12.41
N PRO A 115 -17.98 5.35 -13.19
CA PRO A 115 -18.76 4.53 -14.10
C PRO A 115 -17.88 3.73 -15.07
N GLY A 116 -18.26 2.47 -15.35
CA GLY A 116 -17.56 1.61 -16.30
C GLY A 116 -16.34 0.87 -15.74
N MET A 117 -16.12 0.90 -14.42
CA MET A 117 -15.02 0.18 -13.76
C MET A 117 -15.16 -1.35 -13.82
N GLU A 118 -16.31 -1.90 -14.21
CA GLU A 118 -16.58 -3.34 -14.17
C GLU A 118 -15.81 -4.12 -15.24
N GLY A 119 -15.05 -5.15 -14.85
CA GLY A 119 -14.32 -6.03 -15.77
C GLY A 119 -12.80 -5.78 -15.78
N GLU A 120 -12.09 -6.44 -16.69
CA GLU A 120 -10.62 -6.35 -16.80
C GLU A 120 -10.15 -4.95 -17.25
N GLY A 121 -8.87 -4.66 -17.00
CA GLY A 121 -8.20 -3.44 -17.46
C GLY A 121 -8.04 -2.34 -16.39
N VAL A 122 -8.60 -2.52 -15.19
CA VAL A 122 -8.51 -1.54 -14.10
C VAL A 122 -7.71 -2.11 -12.94
N PHE A 123 -6.68 -1.39 -12.50
CA PHE A 123 -5.70 -1.88 -11.54
C PHE A 123 -5.38 -0.86 -10.44
N THR A 124 -4.88 -1.35 -9.33
CA THR A 124 -4.13 -0.55 -8.35
C THR A 124 -2.67 -0.99 -8.35
N PHE A 125 -1.82 -0.39 -7.52
CA PHE A 125 -0.41 -0.76 -7.47
C PHE A 125 0.18 -0.62 -6.06
N SER A 126 -0.24 -1.49 -5.14
CA SER A 126 0.21 -1.43 -3.74
C SER A 126 0.73 -2.75 -3.18
N ARG A 127 0.31 -3.88 -3.77
CA ARG A 127 0.63 -5.24 -3.36
C ARG A 127 1.28 -6.01 -4.50
N LEU A 128 1.96 -7.11 -4.15
CA LEU A 128 2.55 -8.00 -5.15
C LEU A 128 1.49 -8.56 -6.11
N ASP A 129 0.32 -8.95 -5.61
CA ASP A 129 -0.77 -9.46 -6.44
C ASP A 129 -1.29 -8.42 -7.43
N ASP A 130 -1.33 -7.13 -7.04
CA ASP A 130 -1.70 -6.03 -7.94
C ASP A 130 -0.69 -5.92 -9.09
N ALA A 131 0.62 -5.93 -8.77
CA ALA A 131 1.69 -5.83 -9.74
C ALA A 131 1.72 -7.05 -10.69
N GLN A 132 1.45 -8.25 -10.16
CA GLN A 132 1.34 -9.47 -10.95
C GLN A 132 0.11 -9.47 -11.85
N ALA A 133 -1.04 -8.98 -11.37
CA ALA A 133 -2.25 -8.88 -12.17
C ALA A 133 -2.07 -7.90 -13.34
N LEU A 134 -1.47 -6.75 -13.07
CA LEU A 134 -1.11 -5.80 -14.13
C LEU A 134 -0.13 -6.44 -15.11
N LEU A 135 0.96 -7.06 -14.63
CA LEU A 135 1.94 -7.69 -15.51
C LEU A 135 1.32 -8.77 -16.42
N ARG A 136 0.44 -9.63 -15.89
CA ARG A 136 -0.29 -10.62 -16.70
C ARG A 136 -1.14 -9.94 -17.77
N HIS A 137 -1.88 -8.89 -17.42
CA HIS A 137 -2.68 -8.13 -18.39
C HIS A 137 -1.83 -7.52 -19.51
N LEU A 138 -0.64 -7.02 -19.19
CA LEU A 138 0.31 -6.50 -20.18
C LEU A 138 0.89 -7.58 -21.10
N GLN A 139 0.93 -8.84 -20.65
CA GLN A 139 1.48 -9.98 -21.42
C GLN A 139 0.40 -10.66 -22.27
N ASP A 140 -0.80 -10.83 -21.72
CA ASP A 140 -1.91 -11.57 -22.34
C ASP A 140 -2.66 -10.73 -23.38
N ARG A 141 -2.47 -9.41 -23.37
CA ARG A 141 -3.13 -8.45 -24.26
C ARG A 141 -2.08 -7.60 -24.97
N GLU A 142 -2.38 -7.17 -26.19
CA GLU A 142 -1.61 -6.12 -26.87
C GLU A 142 -1.91 -4.75 -26.23
N VAL A 143 -1.47 -4.54 -24.98
CA VAL A 143 -1.54 -3.22 -24.33
C VAL A 143 -0.48 -2.33 -24.95
N ARG A 144 -0.93 -1.29 -25.65
CA ARG A 144 -0.04 -0.28 -26.24
C ARG A 144 -0.06 1.01 -25.44
N ARG A 145 -1.17 1.28 -24.75
CA ARG A 145 -1.39 2.51 -23.98
C ARG A 145 -2.03 2.24 -22.63
N ALA A 146 -1.55 2.94 -21.63
CA ALA A 146 -2.09 2.92 -20.28
C ALA A 146 -2.37 4.33 -19.78
N VAL A 147 -3.38 4.47 -18.93
CA VAL A 147 -3.61 5.67 -18.15
C VAL A 147 -3.21 5.41 -16.70
N VAL A 148 -2.47 6.34 -16.11
CA VAL A 148 -2.16 6.34 -14.68
C VAL A 148 -2.89 7.53 -14.06
N LEU A 149 -3.86 7.26 -13.19
CA LEU A 149 -4.55 8.30 -12.44
C LEU A 149 -3.79 8.59 -11.14
N GLY A 150 -3.25 9.79 -11.02
CA GLY A 150 -2.43 10.27 -9.91
C GLY A 150 -0.98 10.50 -10.32
N GLY A 151 -0.48 11.71 -10.08
CA GLY A 151 0.89 12.17 -10.28
C GLY A 151 1.73 12.20 -9.00
N GLY A 152 1.33 11.44 -7.99
CA GLY A 152 2.13 11.21 -6.78
C GLY A 152 3.22 10.15 -6.97
N MET A 153 3.92 9.80 -5.89
CA MET A 153 5.03 8.83 -5.93
C MET A 153 4.63 7.48 -6.53
N ILE A 154 3.45 6.95 -6.18
CA ILE A 154 2.96 5.66 -6.73
C ILE A 154 2.76 5.79 -8.25
N GLY A 155 2.06 6.85 -8.69
CA GLY A 155 1.79 7.07 -10.10
C GLY A 155 3.05 7.25 -10.95
N ILE A 156 4.05 7.99 -10.44
CA ILE A 156 5.35 8.15 -11.09
C ILE A 156 6.06 6.80 -11.25
N LYS A 157 6.08 5.98 -10.20
CA LYS A 157 6.73 4.66 -10.23
C LYS A 157 6.06 3.69 -11.21
N VAL A 158 4.73 3.66 -11.23
CA VAL A 158 3.99 2.86 -12.22
C VAL A 158 4.27 3.35 -13.64
N THR A 159 4.28 4.67 -13.83
CA THR A 159 4.55 5.30 -15.13
C THR A 159 5.94 4.93 -15.65
N ASP A 160 6.99 5.07 -14.83
CA ASP A 160 8.35 4.65 -15.19
C ASP A 160 8.39 3.15 -15.56
N ALA A 161 7.72 2.31 -14.77
CA ALA A 161 7.71 0.87 -15.02
C ALA A 161 7.00 0.48 -16.32
N LEU A 162 5.90 1.16 -16.68
CA LEU A 162 5.18 0.96 -17.94
C LEU A 162 5.95 1.53 -19.13
N ALA A 163 6.54 2.72 -19.01
CA ALA A 163 7.34 3.34 -20.04
C ALA A 163 8.56 2.49 -20.42
N ARG A 164 9.25 1.90 -19.43
CA ARG A 164 10.36 0.94 -19.65
C ARG A 164 9.94 -0.32 -20.43
N ARG A 165 8.65 -0.65 -20.44
CA ARG A 165 8.08 -1.73 -21.26
C ARG A 165 7.67 -1.27 -22.66
N GLY A 166 7.89 -0.01 -23.02
CA GLY A 166 7.46 0.57 -24.28
C GLY A 166 5.96 0.85 -24.37
N ILE A 167 5.26 0.91 -23.23
CA ILE A 167 3.84 1.26 -23.19
C ILE A 167 3.72 2.78 -23.15
N GLY A 168 2.93 3.35 -24.05
CA GLY A 168 2.63 4.79 -24.01
C GLY A 168 1.77 5.12 -22.79
N VAL A 169 2.17 6.09 -21.99
CA VAL A 169 1.45 6.44 -20.75
C VAL A 169 0.87 7.83 -20.84
N THR A 170 -0.42 7.97 -20.49
CA THR A 170 -1.01 9.26 -20.15
C THR A 170 -1.25 9.30 -18.64
N MET A 171 -0.52 10.16 -17.94
CA MET A 171 -0.75 10.45 -16.54
C MET A 171 -1.82 11.53 -16.41
N VAL A 172 -2.83 11.29 -15.58
CA VAL A 172 -3.88 12.26 -15.25
C VAL A 172 -3.73 12.64 -13.78
N GLU A 173 -3.57 13.91 -13.47
CA GLU A 173 -3.37 14.42 -12.11
C GLU A 173 -4.35 15.55 -11.81
N LEU A 174 -5.02 15.46 -10.66
CA LEU A 174 -6.01 16.46 -10.24
C LEU A 174 -5.34 17.79 -9.87
N ALA A 175 -4.18 17.75 -9.24
CA ALA A 175 -3.43 18.95 -8.89
C ALA A 175 -2.88 19.67 -10.14
N PRO A 176 -2.54 20.97 -10.03
CA PRO A 176 -1.92 21.72 -11.13
C PRO A 176 -0.53 21.22 -11.54
N ARG A 177 0.09 20.33 -10.75
CA ARG A 177 1.43 19.78 -11.01
C ARG A 177 1.62 18.42 -10.33
N ILE A 178 2.43 17.56 -10.95
CA ILE A 178 2.83 16.27 -10.38
C ILE A 178 3.74 16.46 -9.16
N LEU A 179 3.76 15.47 -8.28
CA LEU A 179 4.59 15.45 -7.05
C LEU A 179 4.43 16.72 -6.20
N ASN A 180 3.26 17.36 -6.23
CA ASN A 180 2.99 18.62 -5.51
C ASN A 180 3.22 18.54 -4.00
N ALA A 181 3.04 17.37 -3.39
CA ALA A 181 3.27 17.13 -1.97
C ALA A 181 4.75 16.92 -1.61
N ALA A 182 5.62 16.67 -2.60
CA ALA A 182 7.03 16.31 -2.39
C ALA A 182 8.02 17.34 -2.98
N LEU A 183 7.62 18.06 -4.03
CA LEU A 183 8.47 18.95 -4.81
C LEU A 183 7.90 20.37 -4.86
N ASP A 184 8.78 21.34 -5.11
CA ASP A 184 8.38 22.69 -5.53
C ASP A 184 8.02 22.74 -7.02
N GLU A 185 7.55 23.89 -7.50
CA GLU A 185 7.10 24.04 -8.89
C GLU A 185 8.24 23.80 -9.90
N THR A 186 9.44 24.30 -9.59
CA THR A 186 10.62 24.15 -10.45
C THR A 186 10.97 22.69 -10.64
N ALA A 187 11.07 21.93 -9.54
CA ALA A 187 11.42 20.51 -9.57
C ALA A 187 10.30 19.67 -10.20
N SER A 188 9.02 19.97 -9.94
CA SER A 188 7.89 19.34 -10.63
C SER A 188 7.98 19.53 -12.14
N ARG A 189 8.29 20.75 -12.60
CA ARG A 189 8.42 21.05 -14.04
C ARG A 189 9.58 20.28 -14.68
N MET A 190 10.72 20.19 -14.00
CA MET A 190 11.86 19.38 -14.47
C MET A 190 11.45 17.92 -14.61
N MET A 191 10.72 17.36 -13.64
CA MET A 191 10.23 15.99 -13.71
C MET A 191 9.25 15.79 -14.87
N THR A 192 8.32 16.72 -15.10
CA THR A 192 7.39 16.66 -16.24
C THR A 192 8.14 16.65 -17.58
N GLN A 193 9.22 17.42 -17.71
CA GLN A 193 10.06 17.44 -18.92
C GLN A 193 10.77 16.10 -19.14
N VAL A 194 11.28 15.47 -18.07
CA VAL A 194 11.87 14.13 -18.14
C VAL A 194 10.83 13.11 -18.62
N LEU A 195 9.63 13.12 -18.03
CA LEU A 195 8.54 12.22 -18.43
C LEU A 195 8.14 12.42 -19.90
N ALA A 196 8.04 13.67 -20.37
CA ALA A 196 7.72 13.97 -21.76
C ALA A 196 8.77 13.40 -22.74
N GLY A 197 10.05 13.36 -22.34
CA GLY A 197 11.12 12.72 -23.11
C GLY A 197 10.98 11.20 -23.24
N GLU A 198 10.27 10.56 -22.31
CA GLU A 198 10.00 9.12 -22.26
C GLU A 198 8.63 8.74 -22.86
N SER A 199 8.08 9.59 -23.74
CA SER A 199 6.75 9.40 -24.37
C SER A 199 5.58 9.31 -23.37
N VAL A 200 5.70 9.99 -22.22
CA VAL A 200 4.61 10.15 -21.24
C VAL A 200 3.92 11.49 -21.44
N GLU A 201 2.60 11.46 -21.64
CA GLU A 201 1.77 12.66 -21.60
C GLU A 201 1.29 12.92 -20.16
N VAL A 202 1.36 14.17 -19.69
CA VAL A 202 0.91 14.55 -18.35
C VAL A 202 -0.23 15.55 -18.45
N LEU A 203 -1.40 15.19 -17.92
CA LEU A 203 -2.62 16.01 -17.87
C LEU A 203 -2.91 16.42 -16.43
N THR A 204 -2.48 17.62 -16.05
CA THR A 204 -2.72 18.22 -14.74
C THR A 204 -4.05 18.97 -14.68
N GLY A 205 -4.57 19.20 -13.47
CA GLY A 205 -5.84 19.91 -13.28
C GLY A 205 -7.06 19.12 -13.77
N ASN A 206 -6.95 17.79 -13.87
CA ASN A 206 -7.99 16.94 -14.47
C ASN A 206 -8.13 15.61 -13.73
N THR A 207 -9.25 14.92 -13.93
CA THR A 207 -9.53 13.59 -13.40
C THR A 207 -10.33 12.78 -14.42
N ILE A 208 -10.59 11.52 -14.12
CA ILE A 208 -11.39 10.62 -14.96
C ILE A 208 -12.84 10.63 -14.50
N SER A 209 -13.76 10.83 -15.44
CA SER A 209 -15.21 10.82 -15.23
C SER A 209 -15.87 9.49 -15.61
N GLU A 210 -15.27 8.73 -16.54
CA GLU A 210 -15.83 7.47 -17.04
C GLU A 210 -14.73 6.55 -17.59
N VAL A 211 -14.85 5.24 -17.34
CA VAL A 211 -14.08 4.20 -18.05
C VAL A 211 -14.89 3.72 -19.25
N LEU A 212 -14.33 3.87 -20.45
CA LEU A 212 -15.00 3.56 -21.70
C LEU A 212 -14.77 2.11 -22.10
N ARG A 213 -15.86 1.41 -22.44
CA ARG A 213 -15.82 0.00 -22.85
C ARG A 213 -16.48 -0.26 -24.19
N SER A 214 -15.94 -1.22 -24.93
CA SER A 214 -16.52 -1.77 -26.15
C SER A 214 -16.45 -3.29 -26.08
N GLN A 215 -17.58 -3.97 -26.29
CA GLN A 215 -17.69 -5.44 -26.20
C GLN A 215 -17.10 -6.00 -24.87
N GLY A 216 -17.34 -5.28 -23.76
CA GLY A 216 -16.83 -5.64 -22.42
C GLY A 216 -15.35 -5.30 -22.16
N ARG A 217 -14.58 -4.91 -23.18
CA ARG A 217 -13.16 -4.55 -23.05
C ARG A 217 -13.00 -3.06 -22.84
N MET A 218 -12.03 -2.68 -22.01
CA MET A 218 -11.62 -1.29 -21.85
C MET A 218 -10.98 -0.77 -23.14
N VAL A 219 -11.41 0.40 -23.61
CA VAL A 219 -10.89 1.05 -24.84
C VAL A 219 -10.39 2.47 -24.59
N GLY A 220 -10.65 3.01 -23.40
CA GLY A 220 -10.20 4.33 -23.00
C GLY A 220 -10.83 4.80 -21.71
N VAL A 221 -10.56 6.06 -21.40
CA VAL A 221 -11.23 6.81 -20.33
C VAL A 221 -11.69 8.16 -20.87
N ARG A 222 -12.75 8.69 -20.26
CA ARG A 222 -13.18 10.08 -20.43
C ARG A 222 -12.71 10.88 -19.23
N THR A 223 -12.08 12.02 -19.47
CA THR A 223 -11.71 12.97 -18.43
C THR A 223 -12.87 13.90 -18.09
N GLU A 224 -12.77 14.65 -17.00
CA GLU A 224 -13.84 15.55 -16.52
C GLU A 224 -14.12 16.68 -17.52
N ASP A 225 -13.10 17.16 -18.23
CA ASP A 225 -13.22 18.15 -19.31
C ASP A 225 -13.75 17.57 -20.65
N GLY A 226 -14.12 16.28 -20.67
CA GLY A 226 -14.72 15.60 -21.81
C GLY A 226 -13.72 15.03 -22.82
N ARG A 227 -12.40 15.19 -22.61
CA ARG A 227 -11.39 14.56 -23.47
C ARG A 227 -11.46 13.03 -23.34
N VAL A 228 -11.29 12.33 -24.46
CA VAL A 228 -11.21 10.87 -24.50
C VAL A 228 -9.76 10.46 -24.70
N VAL A 229 -9.25 9.63 -23.78
CA VAL A 229 -7.90 9.07 -23.83
C VAL A 229 -8.01 7.57 -24.06
N SER A 230 -7.60 7.11 -25.24
CA SER A 230 -7.66 5.68 -25.58
C SER A 230 -6.54 4.92 -24.90
N CYS A 231 -6.90 3.85 -24.19
CA CYS A 231 -6.00 3.00 -23.43
C CYS A 231 -6.63 1.63 -23.16
N GLU A 232 -5.78 0.65 -22.88
CA GLU A 232 -6.21 -0.73 -22.57
C GLU A 232 -5.98 -1.09 -21.09
N ALA A 233 -5.41 -0.17 -20.31
CA ALA A 233 -5.21 -0.29 -18.87
C ALA A 233 -5.36 1.06 -18.16
N LEU A 234 -6.00 1.06 -16.99
CA LEU A 234 -6.04 2.17 -16.03
C LEU A 234 -5.41 1.72 -14.72
N VAL A 235 -4.46 2.48 -14.19
CA VAL A 235 -3.85 2.22 -12.89
C VAL A 235 -4.09 3.39 -11.93
N PHE A 236 -4.66 3.10 -10.76
CA PHE A 236 -4.85 4.09 -9.69
C PHE A 236 -3.59 4.25 -8.85
N GLY A 237 -3.10 5.48 -8.77
CA GLY A 237 -1.93 5.91 -8.00
C GLY A 237 -2.19 7.19 -7.18
N ILE A 238 -3.44 7.43 -6.76
CA ILE A 238 -3.89 8.65 -6.07
C ILE A 238 -3.73 8.63 -4.53
N GLY A 239 -2.88 7.74 -4.02
CA GLY A 239 -2.61 7.61 -2.58
C GLY A 239 -3.37 6.46 -1.90
N VAL A 240 -3.21 6.39 -0.58
CA VAL A 240 -3.74 5.30 0.26
C VAL A 240 -4.52 5.85 1.44
N ARG A 241 -5.48 5.05 1.93
CA ARG A 241 -6.21 5.27 3.17
C ARG A 241 -5.76 4.26 4.23
N PRO A 242 -5.52 4.67 5.48
CA PRO A 242 -5.25 3.75 6.60
C PRO A 242 -6.30 2.64 6.74
N ASN A 243 -5.87 1.41 6.94
CA ASN A 243 -6.74 0.25 7.17
C ASN A 243 -7.14 0.16 8.65
N ALA A 244 -7.90 1.15 9.12
CA ALA A 244 -8.25 1.32 10.54
C ALA A 244 -9.63 0.72 10.93
N SER A 245 -10.35 0.06 10.01
CA SER A 245 -11.72 -0.43 10.27
C SER A 245 -11.77 -1.43 11.43
N LEU A 246 -10.83 -2.40 11.47
CA LEU A 246 -10.74 -3.37 12.56
C LEU A 246 -10.59 -2.70 13.94
N ALA A 247 -9.84 -1.60 14.00
CA ALA A 247 -9.63 -0.85 15.24
C ALA A 247 -10.91 -0.10 15.64
N ALA A 248 -11.53 0.59 14.68
CA ALA A 248 -12.77 1.33 14.91
C ALA A 248 -13.91 0.41 15.39
N GLU A 249 -14.08 -0.76 14.74
CA GLU A 249 -15.06 -1.79 15.11
C GLU A 249 -14.79 -2.38 16.50
N ALA A 250 -13.53 -2.39 16.94
CA ALA A 250 -13.11 -2.83 18.27
C ALA A 250 -13.22 -1.73 19.34
N GLY A 251 -13.74 -0.54 19.01
CA GLY A 251 -13.87 0.59 19.93
C GLY A 251 -12.56 1.33 20.21
N ILE A 252 -11.53 1.12 19.40
CA ILE A 252 -10.26 1.86 19.48
C ILE A 252 -10.43 3.21 18.79
N THR A 253 -9.82 4.26 19.36
CA THR A 253 -9.91 5.62 18.84
C THR A 253 -9.25 5.73 17.47
N VAL A 254 -10.04 6.13 16.47
CA VAL A 254 -9.61 6.30 15.08
C VAL A 254 -10.03 7.70 14.62
N GLN A 255 -9.13 8.39 13.93
CA GLN A 255 -9.38 9.65 13.23
C GLN A 255 -9.13 9.42 11.73
N ARG A 256 -8.04 9.96 11.18
CA ARG A 256 -7.57 9.58 9.85
C ARG A 256 -6.93 8.19 9.87
N GLY A 257 -6.19 7.88 10.94
CA GLY A 257 -5.66 6.56 11.28
C GLY A 257 -5.96 6.17 12.73
N VAL A 258 -5.39 5.05 13.18
CA VAL A 258 -5.48 4.64 14.59
C VAL A 258 -4.65 5.61 15.42
N VAL A 259 -5.27 6.32 16.35
CA VAL A 259 -4.58 7.32 17.18
C VAL A 259 -3.68 6.59 18.17
N VAL A 260 -2.41 6.99 18.20
CA VAL A 260 -1.41 6.45 19.10
C VAL A 260 -0.62 7.53 19.82
N ASP A 261 -0.07 7.18 20.97
CA ASP A 261 0.90 8.00 21.69
C ASP A 261 2.34 7.78 21.16
N GLU A 262 3.34 8.42 21.78
CA GLU A 262 4.74 8.33 21.38
C GLU A 262 5.36 6.92 21.55
N TYR A 263 4.69 6.02 22.27
CA TYR A 263 5.07 4.61 22.44
C TYR A 263 4.23 3.68 21.56
N MET A 264 3.51 4.23 20.58
CA MET A 264 2.63 3.50 19.66
C MET A 264 1.44 2.80 20.34
N ARG A 265 1.11 3.16 21.58
CA ARG A 265 -0.03 2.60 22.31
C ARG A 265 -1.32 3.23 21.81
N THR A 266 -2.36 2.41 21.66
CA THR A 266 -3.71 2.89 21.29
C THR A 266 -4.53 3.25 22.53
N SER A 267 -5.79 3.64 22.34
CA SER A 267 -6.73 3.84 23.46
C SER A 267 -7.16 2.55 24.17
N ALA A 268 -6.89 1.38 23.59
CA ALA A 268 -7.16 0.09 24.23
C ALA A 268 -5.89 -0.43 24.93
N PRO A 269 -5.99 -0.92 26.18
CA PRO A 269 -4.88 -1.57 26.87
C PRO A 269 -4.31 -2.72 26.04
N ASP A 270 -2.99 -2.85 26.07
CA ASP A 270 -2.25 -3.95 25.41
C ASP A 270 -2.41 -4.04 23.88
N VAL A 271 -3.03 -3.03 23.26
CA VAL A 271 -3.15 -2.87 21.81
C VAL A 271 -2.34 -1.66 21.33
N TYR A 272 -1.52 -1.90 20.31
CA TYR A 272 -0.60 -0.96 19.68
C TYR A 272 -0.95 -0.83 18.20
N ALA A 273 -0.54 0.27 17.56
CA ALA A 273 -0.65 0.43 16.11
C ALA A 273 0.59 1.13 15.55
N ALA A 274 1.05 0.71 14.38
CA ALA A 274 2.26 1.27 13.77
C ALA A 274 2.26 1.21 12.24
N GLY A 275 3.06 2.09 11.62
CA GLY A 275 3.16 2.26 10.17
C GLY A 275 1.96 2.99 9.58
N ASP A 276 1.64 2.71 8.32
CA ASP A 276 0.68 3.50 7.55
C ASP A 276 -0.75 3.53 8.15
N VAL A 277 -1.08 2.60 9.05
CA VAL A 277 -2.36 2.61 9.78
C VAL A 277 -2.39 3.62 10.93
N ALA A 278 -1.22 3.94 11.50
CA ALA A 278 -1.11 4.75 12.70
C ALA A 278 -1.15 6.24 12.39
N GLU A 279 -1.90 6.96 13.20
CA GLU A 279 -1.89 8.41 13.29
C GLU A 279 -1.08 8.80 14.53
N ALA A 280 0.19 9.13 14.29
CA ALA A 280 1.18 9.39 15.33
C ALA A 280 1.62 10.86 15.30
N TYR A 281 2.14 11.34 16.43
CA TYR A 281 2.68 12.69 16.55
C TYR A 281 3.89 12.89 15.64
N ASP A 282 3.84 13.94 14.82
CA ASP A 282 4.94 14.35 13.96
C ASP A 282 5.54 15.67 14.47
N LEU A 283 6.74 15.56 15.04
CA LEU A 283 7.48 16.67 15.63
C LEU A 283 7.79 17.79 14.62
N VAL A 284 7.91 17.49 13.33
CA VAL A 284 8.29 18.50 12.30
C VAL A 284 7.15 19.48 12.06
N VAL A 285 5.90 19.03 12.19
CA VAL A 285 4.71 19.81 11.88
C VAL A 285 3.81 20.02 13.11
N ASP A 286 4.25 19.58 14.28
CA ASP A 286 3.58 19.70 15.58
C ASP A 286 2.11 19.27 15.56
N MET A 287 1.84 18.12 14.95
CA MET A 287 0.49 17.54 14.89
C MET A 287 0.52 16.03 14.68
N ASN A 288 -0.56 15.38 15.05
CA ASN A 288 -0.78 13.97 14.70
C ASN A 288 -1.10 13.84 13.21
N ARG A 289 -0.43 12.91 12.52
CA ARG A 289 -0.72 12.60 11.12
C ARG A 289 -0.35 11.18 10.75
N THR A 290 -0.90 10.72 9.63
CA THR A 290 -0.54 9.45 9.01
C THR A 290 0.59 9.67 8.01
N VAL A 291 1.74 9.03 8.22
CA VAL A 291 2.92 9.15 7.33
C VAL A 291 3.23 7.80 6.71
N ALA A 292 2.74 7.59 5.49
CA ALA A 292 2.86 6.34 4.75
C ALA A 292 4.19 6.23 4.00
N ILE A 293 5.29 6.09 4.75
CA ILE A 293 6.63 5.87 4.20
C ILE A 293 7.32 4.69 4.86
N TRP A 294 8.03 3.90 4.06
CA TRP A 294 8.64 2.65 4.49
C TRP A 294 9.59 2.76 5.70
N PRO A 295 10.51 3.76 5.77
CA PRO A 295 11.39 3.90 6.93
C PRO A 295 10.62 4.23 8.21
N ASN A 296 9.56 5.04 8.11
CA ASN A 296 8.72 5.38 9.26
C ASN A 296 7.98 4.14 9.76
N ALA A 297 7.41 3.35 8.84
CA ALA A 297 6.72 2.11 9.19
C ALA A 297 7.63 1.12 9.95
N TYR A 298 8.86 0.93 9.49
CA TYR A 298 9.83 0.09 10.21
C TYR A 298 10.15 0.64 11.61
N ARG A 299 10.44 1.95 11.71
CA ARG A 299 10.79 2.59 13.00
C ARG A 299 9.65 2.55 14.01
N GLN A 300 8.43 2.88 13.59
CA GLN A 300 7.26 2.77 14.46
C GLN A 300 7.00 1.32 14.89
N GLY A 301 7.19 0.36 13.98
CA GLY A 301 7.16 -1.05 14.33
C GLY A 301 8.16 -1.40 15.43
N ALA A 302 9.41 -0.97 15.28
CA ALA A 302 10.48 -1.21 16.26
C ALA A 302 10.26 -0.49 17.60
N ILE A 303 9.54 0.64 17.62
CA ILE A 303 9.16 1.32 18.88
C ILE A 303 8.04 0.56 19.59
N ALA A 304 7.10 0.00 18.84
CA ALA A 304 5.98 -0.75 19.39
C ALA A 304 6.37 -2.15 19.91
N GLY A 305 7.45 -2.72 19.37
CA GLY A 305 7.97 -4.04 19.70
C GLY A 305 9.02 -3.99 20.80
#